data_AF-A0A2V7Y1G6-F1
#
_entry.id   AF-A0A2V7Y1G6-F1
#
_cell.length_a   1.000
_cell.length_b   1.000
_cell.length_c   1.000
_cell.angle_alpha   90.00
_cell.angle_beta   90.00
_cell.angle_gamma   90.00
#
_symmetry.space_group_name_H-M   'P 1'
#
loop_
_entity.id
_entity.type
_entity.pdbx_description
1 polymer ?
#
loop_
_entity_poly.entity_id
_entity_poly.type
_entity_poly.pdbx_seq_one_letter_code
_entity_poly.pdbx_strand_id
1 'polypeptide(L)'
;MACPEPVAYPLGVSETYFQKGFGLKAAVGPVLSENYASAVVDRLRALDHFARAGDLVVKLAREFGFCYGVDRAVEYAYETRQRFPDRRIFLSGEIIHNPEVNRRIEAMGIRILPDKGDAATRYAEVGAGDVVILPAFGVTVGEMGELRQRGCVLVDTTCGSVLNVWKNVHKYAREGFTAVIHGKHYHEETKATASQALTHPGGHYLCVRDREEADVVCRFIRGEVPAEEISRRFAHAASPGFDPGRDLAGIGLANQTTMLMSESLEIQEMLRRA
;
A
#
# COMPACT_ATOMS: atom_id res chain seq x y z
N MET A 1 -45.77 21.77 -23.36
CA MET A 1 -44.39 21.28 -23.16
C MET A 1 -43.91 21.81 -21.83
N ALA A 2 -43.79 20.94 -20.84
CA ALA A 2 -43.10 21.23 -19.59
C ALA A 2 -42.09 20.10 -19.39
N CYS A 3 -40.82 20.50 -19.27
CA CYS A 3 -39.69 19.59 -19.08
C CYS A 3 -39.85 18.75 -17.82
N PRO A 4 -39.41 17.48 -17.82
CA PRO A 4 -39.21 16.75 -16.58
C PRO A 4 -38.13 17.45 -15.74
N GLU A 5 -38.37 17.57 -14.44
CA GLU A 5 -37.40 18.15 -13.51
C GLU A 5 -36.13 17.28 -13.39
N PRO A 6 -34.96 17.91 -13.25
CA PRO A 6 -33.68 17.22 -13.14
C PRO A 6 -33.55 16.49 -11.80
N VAL A 7 -33.03 15.26 -11.86
CA VAL A 7 -32.65 14.44 -10.72
C VAL A 7 -31.63 15.21 -9.86
N ALA A 8 -32.01 15.51 -8.63
CA ALA A 8 -31.14 16.17 -7.66
C ALA A 8 -30.07 15.19 -7.16
N TYR A 9 -28.81 15.52 -7.42
CA TYR A 9 -27.65 15.00 -6.72
C TYR A 9 -26.76 16.19 -6.37
N PRO A 10 -26.25 16.23 -5.14
CA PRO A 10 -24.92 15.66 -4.96
C PRO A 10 -24.85 14.75 -3.74
N LEU A 11 -24.25 13.56 -3.91
CA LEU A 11 -23.74 12.81 -2.75
C LEU A 11 -22.66 13.63 -2.07
N GLY A 12 -22.72 13.66 -0.75
CA GLY A 12 -21.62 14.18 0.05
C GLY A 12 -20.37 13.32 -0.11
N VAL A 13 -19.22 13.89 0.25
CA VAL A 13 -17.89 13.25 0.28
C VAL A 13 -17.86 11.94 1.10
N SER A 14 -18.91 11.66 1.87
CA SER A 14 -19.13 10.43 2.65
C SER A 14 -19.60 9.21 1.84
N GLU A 15 -20.13 9.36 0.62
CA GLU A 15 -20.81 8.24 -0.08
C GLU A 15 -20.03 7.67 -1.27
N THR A 16 -18.87 8.24 -1.58
CA THR A 16 -18.02 7.83 -2.70
C THR A 16 -16.66 7.28 -2.26
N TYR A 17 -16.39 7.14 -0.96
CA TYR A 17 -15.15 6.57 -0.42
C TYR A 17 -15.43 5.46 0.60
N PHE A 18 -15.03 4.23 0.28
CA PHE A 18 -15.24 3.05 1.10
C PHE A 18 -13.90 2.48 1.57
N GLN A 19 -13.68 2.40 2.88
CA GLN A 19 -12.48 1.77 3.49
C GLN A 19 -12.83 0.45 4.22
N LYS A 20 -14.05 -0.04 4.02
CA LYS A 20 -14.59 -1.26 4.61
C LYS A 20 -15.32 -2.06 3.53
N GLY A 21 -15.47 -3.36 3.76
CA GLY A 21 -16.26 -4.24 2.90
C GLY A 21 -17.73 -3.81 2.89
N PHE A 22 -18.46 -4.33 1.93
CA PHE A 22 -19.89 -4.09 1.71
C PHE A 22 -20.78 -5.05 2.49
N GLY A 23 -20.20 -5.91 3.35
CA GLY A 23 -20.94 -6.91 4.11
C GLY A 23 -21.43 -8.07 3.25
N LEU A 24 -20.76 -8.32 2.11
CA LEU A 24 -21.14 -9.33 1.13
C LEU A 24 -20.33 -10.62 1.25
N LYS A 25 -19.59 -10.80 2.35
CA LYS A 25 -18.74 -11.97 2.62
C LYS A 25 -19.43 -13.31 2.40
N ALA A 26 -20.68 -13.46 2.84
CA ALA A 26 -21.44 -14.69 2.66
C ALA A 26 -21.73 -14.99 1.17
N ALA A 27 -21.91 -13.94 0.34
CA ALA A 27 -22.16 -14.09 -1.08
C ALA A 27 -20.89 -14.41 -1.88
N VAL A 28 -19.74 -13.84 -1.49
CA VAL A 28 -18.46 -14.07 -2.20
C VAL A 28 -17.68 -15.28 -1.67
N GLY A 29 -17.96 -15.72 -0.45
CA GLY A 29 -17.26 -16.80 0.25
C GLY A 29 -17.12 -18.10 -0.54
N PRO A 30 -18.18 -18.63 -1.18
CA PRO A 30 -18.07 -19.86 -1.98
C PRO A 30 -17.04 -19.75 -3.11
N VAL A 31 -17.06 -18.65 -3.86
CA VAL A 31 -16.14 -18.41 -4.99
C VAL A 31 -14.71 -18.18 -4.48
N LEU A 32 -14.54 -17.47 -3.37
CA LEU A 32 -13.22 -17.32 -2.73
C LEU A 32 -12.66 -18.68 -2.28
N SER A 33 -13.49 -19.52 -1.65
CA SER A 33 -13.09 -20.86 -1.20
C SER A 33 -12.71 -21.75 -2.38
N GLU A 34 -13.50 -21.75 -3.47
CA GLU A 34 -13.18 -22.51 -4.68
C GLU A 34 -11.83 -22.11 -5.28
N ASN A 35 -11.52 -20.81 -5.25
CA ASN A 35 -10.32 -20.27 -5.87
C ASN A 35 -9.05 -20.39 -5.02
N TYR A 36 -9.17 -20.36 -3.69
CA TYR A 36 -8.03 -20.19 -2.78
C TYR A 36 -7.90 -21.26 -1.69
N ALA A 37 -8.90 -22.12 -1.48
CA ALA A 37 -8.77 -23.26 -0.56
C ALA A 37 -7.97 -24.41 -1.20
N SER A 38 -7.33 -25.23 -0.36
CA SER A 38 -6.53 -26.37 -0.83
C SER A 38 -6.68 -27.57 0.10
N ALA A 39 -7.31 -28.63 -0.40
CA ALA A 39 -7.47 -29.88 0.33
C ALA A 39 -6.13 -30.52 0.75
N VAL A 40 -5.06 -30.30 -0.04
CA VAL A 40 -3.71 -30.78 0.29
C VAL A 40 -3.15 -30.03 1.49
N VAL A 41 -3.31 -28.71 1.50
CA VAL A 41 -2.93 -27.86 2.65
C VAL A 41 -3.70 -28.26 3.89
N ASP A 42 -5.02 -28.43 3.78
CA ASP A 42 -5.88 -28.80 4.92
C ASP A 42 -5.49 -30.17 5.47
N ARG A 43 -5.18 -31.13 4.60
CA ARG A 43 -4.66 -32.44 5.00
C ARG A 43 -3.32 -32.33 5.72
N LEU A 44 -2.39 -31.52 5.22
CA LEU A 44 -1.08 -31.33 5.87
C LEU A 44 -1.24 -30.65 7.25
N ARG A 45 -2.14 -29.68 7.40
CA ARG A 45 -2.46 -29.06 8.70
C ARG A 45 -3.02 -30.08 9.68
N ALA A 46 -3.92 -30.96 9.23
CA ALA A 46 -4.48 -32.05 10.06
C ALA A 46 -3.42 -33.07 10.51
N LEU A 47 -2.30 -33.17 9.79
CA LEU A 47 -1.14 -34.02 10.12
C LEU A 47 -0.04 -33.25 10.89
N ASP A 48 -0.40 -32.18 11.60
CA ASP A 48 0.53 -31.28 12.30
C ASP A 48 1.69 -30.82 11.41
N HIS A 49 1.35 -30.38 10.18
CA HIS A 49 2.28 -29.77 9.24
C HIS A 49 3.39 -30.72 8.74
N PHE A 50 3.23 -32.03 8.90
CA PHE A 50 4.22 -33.03 8.54
C PHE A 50 3.58 -34.25 7.88
N ALA A 51 4.14 -34.70 6.76
CA ALA A 51 3.73 -35.96 6.13
C ALA A 51 4.94 -36.73 5.58
N ARG A 52 4.82 -38.06 5.58
CA ARG A 52 5.81 -38.95 4.98
C ARG A 52 5.13 -39.92 4.01
N ALA A 53 5.70 -40.07 2.82
CA ALA A 53 5.26 -41.02 1.81
C ALA A 53 6.48 -41.78 1.28
N GLY A 54 6.72 -43.00 1.80
CA GLY A 54 7.97 -43.73 1.57
C GLY A 54 9.17 -42.93 2.10
N ASP A 55 10.08 -42.56 1.21
CA ASP A 55 11.26 -41.75 1.52
C ASP A 55 11.03 -40.24 1.35
N LEU A 56 9.89 -39.82 0.78
CA LEU A 56 9.53 -38.41 0.67
C LEU A 56 9.01 -37.87 2.01
N VAL A 57 9.60 -36.76 2.46
CA VAL A 57 9.14 -35.99 3.62
C VAL A 57 8.63 -34.64 3.15
N VAL A 58 7.38 -34.32 3.49
CA VAL A 58 6.75 -33.02 3.24
C VAL A 58 6.59 -32.30 4.57
N LYS A 59 7.09 -31.07 4.65
CA LYS A 59 6.93 -30.18 5.80
C LYS A 59 6.23 -28.91 5.34
N LEU A 60 5.17 -28.54 6.02
CA LEU A 60 4.44 -27.29 5.79
C LEU A 60 4.90 -26.25 6.83
N ALA A 61 5.16 -25.03 6.41
CA ALA A 61 5.36 -23.94 7.37
C ALA A 61 4.05 -23.73 8.16
N ARG A 62 4.15 -23.43 9.46
CA ARG A 62 2.96 -23.15 10.29
C ARG A 62 2.25 -21.88 9.84
N GLU A 63 3.03 -20.86 9.52
CA GLU A 63 2.55 -19.58 8.99
C GLU A 63 2.93 -19.48 7.52
N PHE A 64 1.93 -19.49 6.63
CA PHE A 64 2.12 -19.31 5.19
C PHE A 64 0.81 -18.92 4.50
N GLY A 65 0.92 -18.41 3.27
CA GLY A 65 -0.22 -18.05 2.44
C GLY A 65 -0.64 -16.59 2.61
N PHE A 66 -1.94 -16.32 2.43
CA PHE A 66 -2.48 -14.97 2.57
C PHE A 66 -2.40 -14.51 4.02
N CYS A 67 -1.92 -13.29 4.22
CA CYS A 67 -2.10 -12.60 5.48
C CYS A 67 -3.48 -11.93 5.50
N TYR A 68 -3.95 -11.54 6.69
CA TYR A 68 -5.22 -10.85 6.86
C TYR A 68 -5.41 -9.63 5.93
N GLY A 69 -4.35 -8.87 5.68
CA GLY A 69 -4.40 -7.71 4.77
C GLY A 69 -4.69 -8.12 3.32
N VAL A 70 -4.09 -9.22 2.86
CA VAL A 70 -4.31 -9.79 1.53
C VAL A 70 -5.71 -10.39 1.43
N ASP A 71 -6.12 -11.21 2.39
CA ASP A 71 -7.47 -11.80 2.43
C ASP A 71 -8.54 -10.72 2.29
N ARG A 72 -8.42 -9.65 3.06
CA ARG A 72 -9.37 -8.55 3.05
C ARG A 72 -9.37 -7.79 1.72
N ALA A 73 -8.20 -7.54 1.13
CA ALA A 73 -8.12 -6.83 -0.14
C ALA A 73 -8.74 -7.63 -1.29
N VAL A 74 -8.49 -8.94 -1.33
CA VAL A 74 -9.12 -9.84 -2.30
C VAL A 74 -10.62 -9.94 -2.04
N GLU A 75 -11.05 -10.15 -0.80
CA GLU A 75 -12.47 -10.18 -0.42
C GLU A 75 -13.18 -8.90 -0.91
N TYR A 76 -12.62 -7.72 -0.63
CA TYR A 76 -13.20 -6.44 -1.04
C TYR A 76 -13.28 -6.29 -2.56
N ALA A 77 -12.32 -6.80 -3.34
CA ALA A 77 -12.40 -6.76 -4.80
C ALA A 77 -13.59 -7.59 -5.32
N TYR A 78 -13.80 -8.79 -4.77
CA TYR A 78 -14.96 -9.63 -5.10
C TYR A 78 -16.27 -8.97 -4.66
N GLU A 79 -16.32 -8.42 -3.44
CA GLU A 79 -17.51 -7.70 -2.97
C GLU A 79 -17.79 -6.45 -3.81
N THR A 80 -16.77 -5.76 -4.29
CA THR A 80 -16.92 -4.58 -5.16
C THR A 80 -17.61 -4.94 -6.46
N ARG A 81 -17.22 -6.07 -7.09
CA ARG A 81 -17.89 -6.55 -8.29
C ARG A 81 -19.36 -6.88 -8.03
N GLN A 82 -19.66 -7.55 -6.91
CA GLN A 82 -21.03 -7.88 -6.50
C GLN A 82 -21.87 -6.65 -6.17
N ARG A 83 -21.28 -5.65 -5.51
CA ARG A 83 -21.97 -4.43 -5.07
C ARG A 83 -22.36 -3.53 -6.24
N PHE A 84 -21.56 -3.53 -7.31
CA PHE A 84 -21.68 -2.60 -8.43
C PHE A 84 -21.78 -3.32 -9.76
N PRO A 85 -22.68 -4.31 -9.98
CA PRO A 85 -22.62 -5.26 -11.10
C PRO A 85 -22.61 -4.60 -12.49
N ASP A 86 -23.24 -3.44 -12.65
CA ASP A 86 -23.37 -2.76 -13.95
C ASP A 86 -22.38 -1.61 -14.16
N ARG A 87 -21.46 -1.38 -13.21
CA ARG A 87 -20.46 -0.29 -13.32
C ARG A 87 -19.15 -0.80 -13.87
N ARG A 88 -18.43 0.09 -14.56
CA ARG A 88 -17.01 -0.05 -14.84
C ARG A 88 -16.23 -0.01 -13.53
N ILE A 89 -15.40 -1.03 -13.32
CA ILE A 89 -14.55 -1.16 -12.14
C ILE A 89 -13.11 -1.23 -12.63
N PHE A 90 -12.28 -0.37 -12.05
CA PHE A 90 -10.85 -0.34 -12.26
C PHE A 90 -10.13 -0.71 -10.98
N LEU A 91 -8.92 -1.23 -11.13
CA LEU A 91 -7.98 -1.43 -10.04
C LEU A 91 -6.73 -0.61 -10.34
N SER A 92 -6.33 0.24 -9.39
CA SER A 92 -5.18 1.12 -9.53
C SER A 92 -3.87 0.36 -9.36
N GLY A 93 -3.47 -0.37 -10.40
CA GLY A 93 -2.34 -1.29 -10.35
C GLY A 93 -2.73 -2.71 -9.95
N GLU A 94 -1.78 -3.53 -9.54
CA GLU A 94 -2.07 -4.87 -8.99
C GLU A 94 -2.74 -4.81 -7.61
N ILE A 95 -3.65 -5.74 -7.27
CA ILE A 95 -4.28 -5.75 -5.92
C ILE A 95 -3.23 -6.08 -4.85
N ILE A 96 -2.36 -7.03 -5.23
CA ILE A 96 -1.21 -7.60 -4.55
C ILE A 96 -0.26 -8.11 -5.65
N HIS A 97 1.02 -8.29 -5.34
CA HIS A 97 2.01 -8.87 -6.26
C HIS A 97 1.85 -10.39 -6.44
N ASN A 98 0.70 -10.81 -6.98
CA ASN A 98 0.39 -12.19 -7.32
C ASN A 98 -0.35 -12.24 -8.67
N PRO A 99 0.32 -12.65 -9.76
CA PRO A 99 -0.27 -12.66 -11.10
C PRO A 99 -1.54 -13.51 -11.23
N GLU A 100 -1.64 -14.60 -10.46
CA GLU A 100 -2.82 -15.48 -10.51
C GLU A 100 -4.04 -14.83 -9.86
N VAL A 101 -3.85 -14.11 -8.75
CA VAL A 101 -4.92 -13.33 -8.11
C VAL A 101 -5.37 -12.19 -9.03
N ASN A 102 -4.44 -11.47 -9.63
CA ASN A 102 -4.74 -10.38 -10.57
C ASN A 102 -5.52 -10.90 -11.79
N ARG A 103 -5.12 -12.04 -12.36
CA ARG A 103 -5.84 -12.69 -13.47
C ARG A 103 -7.29 -13.05 -13.10
N ARG A 104 -7.51 -13.55 -11.88
CA ARG A 104 -8.87 -13.86 -11.38
C ARG A 104 -9.71 -12.61 -11.20
N ILE A 105 -9.10 -11.51 -10.75
CA ILE A 105 -9.76 -10.20 -10.66
C ILE A 105 -10.15 -9.68 -12.05
N GLU A 106 -9.26 -9.77 -13.03
CA GLU A 106 -9.56 -9.41 -14.42
C GLU A 106 -10.67 -10.26 -15.02
N ALA A 107 -10.69 -11.56 -14.72
CA ALA A 107 -11.75 -12.48 -15.17
C ALA A 107 -13.14 -12.12 -14.60
N MET A 108 -13.21 -11.35 -13.50
CA MET A 108 -14.46 -10.77 -12.98
C MET A 108 -14.88 -9.47 -13.68
N GLY A 109 -14.16 -9.03 -14.72
CA GLY A 109 -14.42 -7.79 -15.44
C GLY A 109 -13.94 -6.54 -14.70
N ILE A 110 -12.96 -6.66 -13.80
CA ILE A 110 -12.27 -5.53 -13.17
C ILE A 110 -11.04 -5.23 -14.01
N ARG A 111 -10.94 -4.02 -14.55
CA ARG A 111 -9.81 -3.62 -15.39
C ARG A 111 -8.63 -3.15 -14.56
N ILE A 112 -7.48 -3.80 -14.71
CA ILE A 112 -6.25 -3.39 -14.04
C ILE A 112 -5.58 -2.25 -14.82
N LEU A 113 -5.33 -1.14 -14.14
CA LEU A 113 -4.62 0.01 -14.68
C LEU A 113 -3.10 -0.18 -14.53
N PRO A 114 -2.27 0.47 -15.36
CA PRO A 114 -0.81 0.35 -15.26
C PRO A 114 -0.27 0.79 -13.88
N ASP A 115 0.76 0.10 -13.39
CA ASP A 115 1.46 0.43 -12.13
C ASP A 115 2.43 1.62 -12.26
N LYS A 116 2.82 1.97 -13.50
CA LYS A 116 3.85 2.97 -13.80
C LYS A 116 3.29 4.11 -14.65
N GLY A 117 3.90 5.29 -14.51
CA GLY A 117 3.49 6.53 -15.17
C GLY A 117 3.02 7.57 -14.16
N ASP A 118 2.85 8.81 -14.61
CA ASP A 118 2.22 9.86 -13.81
C ASP A 118 0.71 9.57 -13.64
N ALA A 119 0.10 10.18 -12.62
CA ALA A 119 -1.31 9.93 -12.28
C ALA A 119 -2.27 10.28 -13.42
N ALA A 120 -2.02 11.36 -14.16
CA ALA A 120 -2.91 11.79 -15.23
C ALA A 120 -2.91 10.77 -16.39
N THR A 121 -1.75 10.22 -16.73
CA THR A 121 -1.63 9.16 -17.74
C THR A 121 -2.24 7.84 -17.25
N ARG A 122 -1.95 7.44 -16.01
CA ARG A 122 -2.44 6.16 -15.44
C ARG A 122 -3.96 6.09 -15.33
N TYR A 123 -4.59 7.21 -15.02
CA TYR A 123 -6.04 7.30 -14.84
C TYR A 123 -6.77 7.89 -16.04
N ALA A 124 -6.11 8.06 -17.20
CA ALA A 124 -6.65 8.77 -18.36
C ALA A 124 -8.02 8.24 -18.82
N GLU A 125 -8.25 6.93 -18.73
CA GLU A 125 -9.52 6.31 -19.13
C GLU A 125 -10.59 6.27 -18.04
N VAL A 126 -10.26 6.67 -16.82
CA VAL A 126 -11.16 6.70 -15.67
C VAL A 126 -11.93 8.02 -15.64
N GLY A 127 -13.25 7.94 -15.52
CA GLY A 127 -14.18 9.06 -15.49
C GLY A 127 -15.05 9.10 -14.22
N ALA A 128 -15.91 10.12 -14.18
CA ALA A 128 -16.85 10.33 -13.08
C ALA A 128 -17.81 9.15 -12.92
N GLY A 129 -18.01 8.71 -11.68
CA GLY A 129 -18.87 7.57 -11.40
C GLY A 129 -18.28 6.21 -11.80
N ASP A 130 -17.02 6.10 -12.22
CA ASP A 130 -16.33 4.81 -12.23
C ASP A 130 -16.00 4.36 -10.80
N VAL A 131 -15.92 3.05 -10.58
CA VAL A 131 -15.42 2.48 -9.33
C VAL A 131 -13.94 2.21 -9.47
N VAL A 132 -13.12 2.69 -8.54
CA VAL A 132 -11.67 2.44 -8.52
C VAL A 132 -11.30 1.79 -7.20
N ILE A 133 -10.80 0.57 -7.29
CA ILE A 133 -10.22 -0.16 -6.16
C ILE A 133 -8.77 0.31 -5.99
N LEU A 134 -8.40 0.64 -4.75
CA LEU A 134 -7.03 0.96 -4.38
C LEU A 134 -6.38 -0.30 -3.80
N PRO A 135 -5.13 -0.61 -4.13
CA PRO A 135 -4.49 -1.88 -3.79
C PRO A 135 -4.13 -1.99 -2.30
N ALA A 136 -3.73 -3.18 -1.87
CA ALA A 136 -3.46 -3.46 -0.45
C ALA A 136 -2.27 -2.64 0.12
N PHE A 137 -1.34 -2.22 -0.74
CA PHE A 137 -0.21 -1.36 -0.40
C PHE A 137 -0.53 0.15 -0.48
N GLY A 138 -1.74 0.51 -0.92
CA GLY A 138 -2.21 1.89 -1.05
C GLY A 138 -1.74 2.62 -2.30
N VAL A 139 -2.12 3.89 -2.40
CA VAL A 139 -1.70 4.83 -3.46
C VAL A 139 -1.15 6.11 -2.81
N THR A 140 -0.41 6.90 -3.59
CA THR A 140 0.08 8.20 -3.11
C THR A 140 -1.06 9.19 -2.88
N VAL A 141 -0.80 10.21 -2.05
CA VAL A 141 -1.73 11.32 -1.81
C VAL A 141 -2.13 12.02 -3.12
N GLY A 142 -1.19 12.15 -4.07
CA GLY A 142 -1.45 12.75 -5.38
C GLY A 142 -2.42 11.91 -6.23
N GLU A 143 -2.21 10.60 -6.30
CA GLU A 143 -3.11 9.67 -7.00
C GLU A 143 -4.52 9.67 -6.37
N MET A 144 -4.60 9.64 -5.03
CA MET A 144 -5.87 9.77 -4.33
C MET A 144 -6.59 11.08 -4.67
N GLY A 145 -5.85 12.20 -4.73
CA GLY A 145 -6.37 13.50 -5.11
C GLY A 145 -6.93 13.52 -6.54
N GLU A 146 -6.17 12.99 -7.50
CA GLU A 146 -6.57 12.88 -8.91
C GLU A 146 -7.88 12.08 -9.07
N LEU A 147 -7.95 10.90 -8.44
CA LEU A 147 -9.14 10.04 -8.50
C LEU A 147 -10.37 10.69 -7.85
N ARG A 148 -10.19 11.44 -6.74
CA ARG A 148 -11.28 12.21 -6.12
C ARG A 148 -11.75 13.35 -7.01
N GLN A 149 -10.83 14.09 -7.63
CA GLN A 149 -11.15 15.21 -8.53
C GLN A 149 -11.94 14.74 -9.76
N ARG A 150 -11.66 13.53 -10.25
CA ARG A 150 -12.42 12.90 -11.34
C ARG A 150 -13.84 12.48 -10.95
N GLY A 151 -14.21 12.51 -9.66
CA GLY A 151 -15.53 12.09 -9.19
C GLY A 151 -15.72 10.58 -9.17
N CYS A 152 -14.64 9.82 -8.98
CA CYS A 152 -14.70 8.36 -8.88
C CYS A 152 -15.29 7.91 -7.54
N VAL A 153 -15.85 6.69 -7.53
CA VAL A 153 -16.16 5.95 -6.31
C VAL A 153 -14.98 5.08 -5.94
N LEU A 154 -14.41 5.30 -4.77
CA LEU A 154 -13.15 4.70 -4.35
C LEU A 154 -13.41 3.59 -3.34
N VAL A 155 -12.79 2.43 -3.57
CA VAL A 155 -12.77 1.30 -2.63
C VAL A 155 -11.33 1.08 -2.17
N ASP A 156 -11.01 1.58 -0.98
CA ASP A 156 -9.69 1.53 -0.39
C ASP A 156 -9.46 0.19 0.33
N THR A 157 -8.62 -0.66 -0.27
CA THR A 157 -8.23 -1.95 0.32
C THR A 157 -6.93 -1.88 1.12
N THR A 158 -6.32 -0.70 1.28
CA THR A 158 -5.03 -0.51 1.96
C THR A 158 -4.98 -1.22 3.31
N CYS A 159 -4.01 -2.12 3.47
CA CYS A 159 -3.85 -2.99 4.63
C CYS A 159 -3.76 -2.19 5.94
N GLY A 160 -4.40 -2.69 7.00
CA GLY A 160 -4.37 -2.03 8.31
C GLY A 160 -2.97 -1.82 8.88
N SER A 161 -2.02 -2.71 8.58
CA SER A 161 -0.61 -2.56 8.96
C SER A 161 0.04 -1.37 8.25
N VAL A 162 -0.24 -1.17 6.96
CA VAL A 162 0.23 -0.02 6.17
C VAL A 162 -0.37 1.27 6.71
N LEU A 163 -1.67 1.28 7.00
CA LEU A 163 -2.34 2.44 7.61
C LEU A 163 -1.74 2.81 8.98
N ASN A 164 -1.26 1.84 9.76
CA ASN A 164 -0.57 2.12 11.02
C ASN A 164 0.81 2.76 10.80
N VAL A 165 1.54 2.37 9.75
CA VAL A 165 2.78 3.06 9.36
C VAL A 165 2.47 4.51 8.97
N TRP A 166 1.41 4.74 8.18
CA TRP A 166 1.01 6.10 7.77
C TRP A 166 0.65 6.98 8.97
N LYS A 167 -0.01 6.44 10.00
CA LYS A 167 -0.27 7.17 11.26
C LYS A 167 1.02 7.67 11.91
N ASN A 168 2.08 6.85 11.93
CA ASN A 168 3.38 7.26 12.47
C ASN A 168 4.01 8.35 11.60
N VAL A 169 3.99 8.20 10.27
CA VAL A 169 4.51 9.22 9.35
C VAL A 169 3.80 10.56 9.51
N HIS A 170 2.46 10.56 9.61
CA HIS A 170 1.71 11.79 9.89
C HIS A 170 2.06 12.38 11.26
N LYS A 171 2.27 11.53 12.28
CA LYS A 171 2.69 11.98 13.60
C LYS A 171 4.03 12.70 13.53
N TYR A 172 5.02 12.11 12.86
CA TYR A 172 6.35 12.70 12.69
C TYR A 172 6.27 14.06 11.99
N ALA A 173 5.59 14.12 10.84
CA ALA A 173 5.46 15.36 10.08
C ALA A 173 4.76 16.47 10.89
N ARG A 174 3.70 16.13 11.65
CA ARG A 174 3.00 17.07 12.53
C ARG A 174 3.88 17.57 13.69
N GLU A 175 4.77 16.73 14.20
CA GLU A 175 5.66 17.04 15.31
C GLU A 175 7.01 17.65 14.86
N GLY A 176 7.18 17.91 13.56
CA GLY A 176 8.38 18.52 13.00
C GLY A 176 9.57 17.57 12.81
N PHE A 177 9.33 16.26 12.89
CA PHE A 177 10.33 15.23 12.61
C PHE A 177 10.27 14.80 11.14
N THR A 178 11.45 14.57 10.54
CA THR A 178 11.56 13.91 9.24
C THR A 178 11.26 12.43 9.37
N ALA A 179 10.40 11.91 8.48
CA ALA A 179 10.16 10.48 8.37
C ALA A 179 11.31 9.79 7.63
N VAL A 180 12.19 9.12 8.36
CA VAL A 180 13.14 8.18 7.75
C VAL A 180 12.39 6.88 7.51
N ILE A 181 12.35 6.39 6.27
CA ILE A 181 11.57 5.22 5.86
C ILE A 181 12.53 4.11 5.43
N HIS A 182 12.61 3.04 6.22
CA HIS A 182 13.30 1.82 5.78
C HIS A 182 12.46 1.11 4.72
N GLY A 183 12.87 1.20 3.46
CA GLY A 183 12.09 0.66 2.35
C GLY A 183 12.70 0.98 0.99
N LYS A 184 12.21 0.29 -0.03
CA LYS A 184 12.64 0.52 -1.42
C LYS A 184 11.93 1.75 -1.95
N HIS A 185 12.65 2.85 -2.22
CA HIS A 185 12.05 4.12 -2.69
C HIS A 185 11.18 3.96 -3.96
N TYR A 186 11.45 2.94 -4.77
CA TYR A 186 10.72 2.66 -6.00
C TYR A 186 9.46 1.80 -5.80
N HIS A 187 9.29 1.17 -4.64
CA HIS A 187 8.15 0.31 -4.32
C HIS A 187 6.90 1.16 -3.99
N GLU A 188 5.75 0.67 -4.42
CA GLU A 188 4.44 1.33 -4.38
C GLU A 188 4.07 1.70 -2.95
N GLU A 189 4.20 0.75 -2.01
CA GLU A 189 3.96 0.98 -0.58
C GLU A 189 4.85 2.10 -0.01
N THR A 190 6.12 2.14 -0.38
CA THR A 190 7.08 3.14 0.10
C THR A 190 6.74 4.51 -0.47
N LYS A 191 6.40 4.60 -1.75
CA LYS A 191 5.94 5.84 -2.40
C LYS A 191 4.67 6.36 -1.73
N ALA A 192 3.69 5.49 -1.51
CA ALA A 192 2.45 5.84 -0.85
C ALA A 192 2.71 6.36 0.57
N THR A 193 3.55 5.66 1.33
CA THR A 193 3.97 6.03 2.69
C THR A 193 4.73 7.36 2.73
N ALA A 194 5.72 7.55 1.85
CA ALA A 194 6.50 8.78 1.75
C ALA A 194 5.62 9.99 1.40
N SER A 195 4.63 9.81 0.52
CA SER A 195 3.70 10.89 0.16
C SER A 195 2.86 11.38 1.36
N GLN A 196 2.64 10.54 2.38
CA GLN A 196 1.94 10.93 3.61
C GLN A 196 2.72 11.94 4.46
N ALA A 197 4.06 11.96 4.37
CA ALA A 197 4.86 12.95 5.08
C ALA A 197 4.59 14.37 4.56
N LEU A 198 4.27 14.48 3.26
CA LEU A 198 4.05 15.76 2.59
C LEU A 198 2.64 16.34 2.81
N THR A 199 1.78 15.68 3.60
CA THR A 199 0.43 16.21 3.90
C THR A 199 0.44 17.29 4.97
N HIS A 200 1.58 17.53 5.63
CA HIS A 200 1.74 18.57 6.63
C HIS A 200 2.76 19.61 6.14
N PRO A 201 2.51 20.92 6.32
CA PRO A 201 3.49 21.95 6.00
C PRO A 201 4.83 21.70 6.72
N GLY A 202 5.94 21.74 5.97
CA GLY A 202 7.27 21.43 6.51
C GLY A 202 7.54 19.95 6.78
N GLY A 203 6.65 19.05 6.33
CA GLY A 203 6.88 17.61 6.41
C GLY A 203 7.93 17.15 5.40
N HIS A 204 8.87 16.33 5.87
CA HIS A 204 9.99 15.81 5.09
C HIS A 204 10.10 14.29 5.24
N TYR A 205 10.70 13.64 4.24
CA TYR A 205 11.02 12.21 4.30
C TYR A 205 12.37 11.92 3.66
N LEU A 206 12.95 10.79 4.06
CA LEU A 206 14.13 10.18 3.48
C LEU A 206 13.96 8.66 3.47
N CYS A 207 14.03 8.01 2.32
CA CYS A 207 14.02 6.55 2.23
C CYS A 207 15.44 6.00 2.31
N VAL A 208 15.65 4.98 3.15
CA VAL A 208 16.88 4.19 3.21
C VAL A 208 16.55 2.74 2.86
N ARG A 209 17.32 2.13 1.96
CA ARG A 209 17.02 0.78 1.45
C ARG A 209 17.53 -0.33 2.35
N ASP A 210 18.68 -0.12 2.97
CA ASP A 210 19.42 -1.15 3.71
C ASP A 210 20.33 -0.54 4.79
N ARG A 211 21.07 -1.41 5.49
CA ARG A 211 22.04 -1.02 6.50
C ARG A 211 23.12 -0.06 5.99
N GLU A 212 23.60 -0.22 4.76
CA GLU A 212 24.69 0.62 4.22
C GLU A 212 24.21 2.06 4.02
N GLU A 213 23.01 2.24 3.47
CA GLU A 213 22.41 3.57 3.35
C GLU A 213 22.09 4.18 4.72
N ALA A 214 21.59 3.38 5.67
CA ALA A 214 21.35 3.85 7.03
C ALA A 214 22.65 4.28 7.75
N ASP A 215 23.76 3.57 7.55
CA ASP A 215 25.07 3.93 8.13
C ASP A 215 25.55 5.31 7.62
N VAL A 216 25.38 5.60 6.33
CA VAL A 216 25.72 6.92 5.77
C VAL A 216 24.92 8.03 6.47
N VAL A 217 23.63 7.82 6.73
CA VAL A 217 22.80 8.76 7.49
C VAL A 217 23.30 8.89 8.93
N CYS A 218 23.63 7.78 9.59
CA CYS A 218 24.17 7.80 10.97
C CYS A 218 25.50 8.54 11.06
N ARG A 219 26.39 8.37 10.07
CA ARG A 219 27.68 9.09 10.00
C ARG A 219 27.49 10.57 9.75
N PHE A 220 26.50 10.95 8.94
CA PHE A 220 26.12 12.36 8.77
C PHE A 220 25.60 12.98 10.07
N ILE A 221 24.69 12.31 10.78
CA ILE A 221 24.15 12.78 12.08
C ILE A 221 25.29 13.02 13.09
N ARG A 222 26.32 12.16 13.08
CA ARG A 222 27.52 12.29 13.92
C ARG A 222 28.55 13.32 13.43
N GLY A 223 28.29 14.00 12.30
CA GLY A 223 29.19 15.01 11.72
C GLY A 223 30.41 14.44 10.99
N GLU A 224 30.41 13.15 10.65
CA GLU A 224 31.53 12.46 9.98
C GLU A 224 31.46 12.54 8.45
N VAL A 225 30.30 12.91 7.91
CA VAL A 225 30.01 12.97 6.48
C VAL A 225 29.38 14.33 6.18
N PRO A 226 29.76 15.02 5.09
CA PRO A 226 29.20 16.33 4.76
C PRO A 226 27.80 16.21 4.13
N ALA A 227 27.00 17.28 4.21
CA ALA A 227 25.61 17.29 3.73
C ALA A 227 25.49 16.99 2.24
N GLU A 228 26.48 17.40 1.44
CA GLU A 228 26.54 17.16 0.00
C GLU A 228 26.52 15.67 -0.35
N GLU A 229 27.08 14.82 0.50
CA GLU A 229 27.06 13.38 0.29
C GLU A 229 25.65 12.79 0.48
N ILE A 230 24.90 13.26 1.49
CA ILE A 230 23.50 12.89 1.69
C ILE A 230 22.65 13.37 0.51
N SER A 231 22.76 14.66 0.15
CA SER A 231 22.01 15.24 -0.97
C SER A 231 22.26 14.50 -2.27
N ARG A 232 23.52 14.12 -2.56
CA ARG A 232 23.86 13.35 -3.77
C ARG A 232 23.33 11.92 -3.70
N ARG A 233 23.55 11.21 -2.60
CA ARG A 233 23.22 9.77 -2.49
C ARG A 233 21.71 9.55 -2.48
N PHE A 234 20.97 10.43 -1.82
CA PHE A 234 19.53 10.28 -1.62
C PHE A 234 18.67 11.22 -2.46
N ALA A 235 19.23 11.87 -3.50
CA ALA A 235 18.50 12.77 -4.40
C ALA A 235 17.20 12.18 -4.95
N HIS A 236 17.15 10.86 -5.14
CA HIS A 236 16.01 10.13 -5.69
C HIS A 236 15.07 9.53 -4.62
N ALA A 237 15.42 9.68 -3.34
CA ALA A 237 14.81 9.00 -2.21
C ALA A 237 14.40 9.96 -1.08
N ALA A 238 14.50 11.28 -1.29
CA ALA A 238 14.16 12.31 -0.33
C ALA A 238 13.01 13.20 -0.83
N SER A 239 12.35 13.89 0.10
CA SER A 239 11.32 14.89 -0.25
C SER A 239 11.87 16.04 -1.12
N PRO A 240 11.06 16.70 -1.95
CA PRO A 240 11.48 17.90 -2.66
C PRO A 240 12.00 18.99 -1.72
N GLY A 241 13.12 19.63 -2.04
CA GLY A 241 13.71 20.70 -1.23
C GLY A 241 14.36 20.23 0.09
N PHE A 242 14.64 18.92 0.21
CA PHE A 242 15.30 18.34 1.38
C PHE A 242 16.69 18.94 1.60
N ASP A 243 16.93 19.43 2.81
CA ASP A 243 18.21 19.94 3.29
C ASP A 243 18.68 19.03 4.42
N PRO A 244 19.77 18.24 4.25
CA PRO A 244 20.21 17.32 5.26
C PRO A 244 20.53 17.97 6.62
N GLY A 245 21.09 19.18 6.63
CA GLY A 245 21.48 19.87 7.86
C GLY A 245 20.28 20.32 8.68
N ARG A 246 19.21 20.78 8.02
CA ARG A 246 17.95 21.16 8.67
C ARG A 246 17.08 19.93 8.98
N ASP A 247 16.89 19.06 7.99
CA ASP A 247 15.82 18.07 8.01
C ASP A 247 16.22 16.77 8.73
N LEU A 248 17.51 16.48 8.92
CA LEU A 248 17.96 15.35 9.75
C LEU A 248 18.23 15.73 11.22
N ALA A 249 17.92 16.97 11.63
CA ALA A 249 18.06 17.40 13.03
C ALA A 249 17.10 16.67 13.99
N GLY A 250 15.95 16.20 13.48
CA GLY A 250 15.00 15.39 14.23
C GLY A 250 14.34 14.37 13.29
N ILE A 251 14.47 13.08 13.62
CA ILE A 251 13.97 11.99 12.79
C ILE A 251 13.02 11.06 13.54
N GLY A 252 12.05 10.50 12.81
CA GLY A 252 11.25 9.36 13.23
C GLY A 252 11.36 8.24 12.21
N LEU A 253 11.53 6.99 12.67
CA LEU A 253 11.65 5.84 11.78
C LEU A 253 10.27 5.24 11.47
N ALA A 254 10.04 4.97 10.19
CA ALA A 254 8.98 4.14 9.66
C ALA A 254 9.58 3.07 8.73
N ASN A 255 8.80 2.08 8.31
CA ASN A 255 9.28 1.04 7.40
C ASN A 255 8.20 0.60 6.41
N GLN A 256 8.63 0.14 5.24
CA GLN A 256 7.83 -0.71 4.38
C GLN A 256 7.58 -2.04 5.13
N THR A 257 6.32 -2.46 5.19
CA THR A 257 5.84 -3.59 6.02
C THR A 257 6.41 -4.95 5.63
N THR A 258 6.94 -5.06 4.41
CA THR A 258 7.52 -6.28 3.83
C THR A 258 9.06 -6.29 3.82
N MET A 259 9.72 -5.29 4.45
CA MET A 259 11.16 -5.34 4.69
C MET A 259 11.50 -6.38 5.76
N LEU A 260 12.75 -6.85 5.76
CA LEU A 260 13.20 -7.80 6.77
C LEU A 260 13.12 -7.15 8.16
N MET A 261 12.37 -7.78 9.07
CA MET A 261 12.13 -7.23 10.40
C MET A 261 13.43 -7.02 11.19
N SER A 262 14.34 -8.01 11.16
CA SER A 262 15.62 -7.93 11.88
C SER A 262 16.47 -6.77 11.39
N GLU A 263 16.48 -6.50 10.08
CA GLU A 263 17.21 -5.36 9.51
C GLU A 263 16.55 -4.04 9.87
N SER A 264 15.22 -3.95 9.86
CA SER A 264 14.49 -2.74 10.30
C SER A 264 14.80 -2.39 11.76
N LEU A 265 14.86 -3.40 12.64
CA LEU A 265 15.21 -3.22 14.05
C LEU A 265 16.67 -2.81 14.24
N GLU A 266 17.58 -3.37 13.44
CA GLU A 266 18.99 -2.97 13.44
C GLU A 266 19.15 -1.51 13.00
N ILE A 267 18.53 -1.11 11.90
CA ILE A 267 18.55 0.28 11.39
C ILE A 267 17.95 1.23 12.43
N GLN A 268 16.88 0.84 13.11
CA GLN A 268 16.30 1.62 14.20
C GLN A 268 17.31 1.87 15.32
N GLU A 269 18.03 0.84 15.72
CA GLU A 269 19.04 0.96 16.77
C GLU A 269 20.26 1.77 16.33
N MET A 270 20.67 1.64 15.06
CA MET A 270 21.75 2.46 14.47
C MET A 270 21.40 3.94 14.53
N LEU A 271 20.22 4.32 14.01
CA LEU A 271 19.77 5.71 13.96
C LEU A 271 19.54 6.29 15.36
N ARG A 272 19.10 5.47 16.33
CA ARG A 272 18.92 5.90 17.73
C ARG A 272 20.24 6.20 18.43
N ARG A 273 21.34 5.55 18.04
CA ARG A 273 22.67 5.70 18.65
C ARG A 273 23.52 6.81 18.01
N ALA A 274 23.20 7.19 16.79
CA ALA A 274 23.86 8.26 16.06
C ALA A 274 23.56 9.62 16.70
#